data_AF-A0A7Z9KQL8-F1
#
_entry.id   AF-A0A7Z9KQL8-F1
#
_cell.length_a   1.000
_cell.length_b   1.000
_cell.length_c   1.000
_cell.angle_alpha   90.00
_cell.angle_beta   90.00
_cell.angle_gamma   90.00
#
_symmetry.space_group_name_H-M   'P 1'
#
loop_
_entity.id
_entity.type
_entity.pdbx_description
1 polymer ?
#
loop_
_entity_poly.entity_id
_entity_poly.type
_entity_poly.pdbx_seq_one_letter_code
_entity_poly.pdbx_strand_id
1 'polypeptide(L)' 'AAQLSLDYDLDGYLDLYVVNYVHYRLDQTYQPCIEFGYQDYCNLRYYEGAPDQLYRNNGDGTFTDVTKSAGIN' A
#
# COMPACT_ATOMS: atom_id res chain seq x y z
N ALA A 1 -4.00 4.98 2.21
CA ALA A 1 -3.16 4.03 2.92
C ALA A 1 -3.42 4.16 4.42
N ALA A 2 -3.18 3.08 5.17
CA ALA A 2 -3.05 3.12 6.63
C ALA A 2 -1.62 2.74 7.00
N GLN A 3 -1.17 3.12 8.19
CA GLN A 3 0.16 2.79 8.68
C GLN A 3 0.05 2.24 10.09
N LEU A 4 0.79 1.16 10.36
CA LEU A 4 1.06 0.65 11.69
C LEU A 4 2.55 0.75 11.98
N SER A 5 2.84 0.96 13.25
CA SER A 5 4.21 0.96 13.76
C SER A 5 4.35 -0.16 14.78
N LEU A 6 5.29 -1.08 14.53
CA LEU A 6 5.56 -2.27 15.35
C LEU A 6 7.03 -2.64 15.23
N ASP A 7 7.60 -3.28 16.24
CA ASP A 7 8.95 -3.84 16.20
C ASP A 7 8.81 -5.32 15.78
N TYR A 8 9.01 -5.61 14.48
CA TYR A 8 8.67 -6.94 13.93
C TYR A 8 9.81 -7.96 14.08
N ASP A 9 11.07 -7.50 14.16
CA ASP A 9 12.25 -8.34 14.29
C ASP A 9 12.93 -8.27 15.66
N LEU A 10 12.37 -7.50 16.60
CA LEU A 10 12.77 -7.40 18.01
C LEU A 10 14.16 -6.76 18.19
N ASP A 11 14.54 -5.86 17.29
CA ASP A 11 15.81 -5.13 17.37
C ASP A 11 15.72 -3.85 18.24
N GLY A 12 14.53 -3.52 18.73
CA GLY A 12 14.26 -2.36 19.57
C GLY A 12 14.00 -1.07 18.81
N TYR A 13 13.97 -1.12 17.47
CA TYR A 13 13.54 -0.03 16.62
C TYR A 13 12.14 -0.29 16.06
N LEU A 14 11.33 0.77 16.03
CA LEU A 14 9.97 0.65 15.54
C LEU A 14 9.94 0.70 14.01
N ASP A 15 9.41 -0.34 13.39
CA ASP A 15 9.26 -0.49 11.94
C ASP A 15 7.92 0.04 11.43
N LEU A 16 7.79 0.19 10.12
CA LEU A 16 6.57 0.68 9.47
C LEU A 16 5.96 -0.37 8.56
N TYR A 17 4.73 -0.78 8.88
CA TYR A 17 3.88 -1.54 7.97
C TYR A 17 2.87 -0.60 7.31
N VAL A 18 2.95 -0.47 6.00
CA VAL A 18 2.13 0.42 5.18
C VAL A 18 1.10 -0.42 4.42
N VAL A 19 -0.17 -0.21 4.75
CA VAL A 19 -1.30 -0.86 4.10
C VAL A 19 -1.79 0.01 2.96
N ASN A 20 -1.72 -0.53 1.75
CA ASN A 20 -2.14 0.18 0.55
C ASN A 20 -3.56 -0.23 0.13
N TYR A 21 -4.18 0.60 -0.71
CA TYR A 21 -5.52 0.31 -1.23
C TYR A 21 -5.45 -0.17 -2.67
N VAL A 22 -5.12 0.74 -3.59
CA VAL A 22 -5.16 0.49 -5.03
C VAL A 22 -4.02 1.23 -5.74
N HIS A 23 -3.57 0.68 -6.87
CA HIS A 23 -2.69 1.35 -7.81
C HIS A 23 -3.50 2.35 -8.65
N TYR A 24 -3.57 3.59 -8.17
CA TYR A 24 -4.13 4.70 -8.93
C TYR A 24 -3.01 5.49 -9.64
N ARG A 25 -3.13 5.67 -10.96
CA ARG A 25 -2.14 6.35 -11.78
C ARG A 25 -2.77 7.54 -12.51
N LEU A 26 -2.16 8.72 -12.35
CA LEU A 26 -2.69 9.96 -12.93
C LEU A 26 -2.53 10.04 -14.46
N ASP A 27 -1.62 9.25 -15.02
CA ASP A 27 -1.33 9.18 -16.45
C ASP A 27 -2.17 8.11 -17.19
N GLN A 28 -2.99 7.36 -16.46
CA GLN A 28 -3.85 6.34 -17.03
C GLN A 28 -5.23 6.92 -17.40
N THR A 29 -5.69 6.60 -18.61
CA THR A 29 -7.10 6.81 -18.98
C THR A 29 -7.94 5.68 -18.41
N TYR A 30 -8.76 5.98 -17.41
CA TYR A 30 -9.75 5.06 -16.85
C TYR A 30 -11.05 5.13 -17.66
N GLN A 31 -11.70 3.98 -17.84
CA GLN A 31 -13.03 3.92 -18.45
C GLN A 31 -14.05 4.62 -17.54
N PRO A 32 -15.09 5.28 -18.10
CA PRO A 32 -16.18 5.82 -17.30
C PRO A 32 -16.84 4.70 -16.50
N CYS A 33 -16.97 4.88 -15.20
CA CYS A 33 -17.71 3.97 -14.37
C CYS A 33 -19.21 4.22 -14.57
N ILE A 34 -19.90 3.22 -15.10
CA ILE A 34 -21.34 3.28 -15.35
C ILE A 34 -21.99 2.19 -14.51
N GLU A 35 -22.85 2.60 -13.59
CA GLU A 35 -23.60 1.71 -12.72
C GLU A 35 -25.10 1.96 -12.93
N PHE A 36 -25.87 0.89 -13.13
CA PHE A 36 -27.31 0.95 -13.48
C PHE A 36 -27.67 1.88 -14.66
N GLY A 37 -26.73 2.11 -15.60
CA GLY A 37 -26.93 2.96 -16.77
C GLY A 37 -26.66 4.45 -16.56
N TYR A 38 -26.21 4.85 -15.37
CA TYR A 38 -25.81 6.22 -15.06
C TYR A 38 -24.31 6.29 -14.83
N GLN A 39 -23.71 7.43 -15.19
CA GLN A 39 -22.33 7.69 -14.82
C GLN A 39 -22.25 7.82 -13.30
N ASP A 40 -21.41 7.00 -12.70
CA ASP A 40 -21.18 6.93 -11.26
C ASP A 40 -19.69 7.14 -10.95
N TYR A 41 -19.36 7.27 -9.67
CA TYR A 41 -17.97 7.25 -9.23
C TYR A 41 -17.40 5.83 -9.32
N CYS A 42 -16.11 5.74 -9.63
CA CYS A 42 -15.43 4.45 -9.70
C CYS A 42 -15.17 3.89 -8.29
N ASN A 43 -15.87 2.82 -7.94
CA ASN A 43 -15.59 2.05 -6.72
C ASN A 43 -14.16 1.46 -6.75
N LEU A 44 -13.57 1.26 -5.56
CA LEU A 44 -12.26 0.62 -5.38
C LEU A 44 -12.09 -0.71 -6.15
N ARG A 45 -13.17 -1.47 -6.36
CA ARG A 45 -13.18 -2.74 -7.12
C ARG A 45 -12.76 -2.60 -8.59
N TYR A 46 -12.79 -1.39 -9.16
CA TYR A 46 -12.38 -1.13 -10.54
C TYR A 46 -10.88 -0.92 -10.71
N TYR A 47 -10.13 -0.79 -9.62
CA TYR A 47 -8.69 -0.57 -9.65
C TYR A 47 -7.95 -1.84 -9.25
N GLU A 48 -6.72 -1.96 -9.76
CA GLU A 48 -5.79 -2.98 -9.31
C GLU A 48 -5.40 -2.71 -7.84
N GLY A 49 -5.44 -3.74 -7.00
CA GLY A 49 -4.99 -3.63 -5.62
C GLY A 49 -3.50 -3.30 -5.55
N ALA A 50 -3.10 -2.41 -4.64
CA ALA A 50 -1.69 -2.14 -4.40
C ALA A 50 -1.19 -3.03 -3.24
N PRO A 51 0.00 -3.64 -3.35
CA PRO A 51 0.54 -4.50 -2.32
C PRO A 51 0.90 -3.70 -1.08
N ASP A 52 0.80 -4.35 0.07
CA ASP A 52 1.30 -3.80 1.33
C ASP A 52 2.83 -3.78 1.35
N GLN A 53 3.41 -2.92 2.19
CA GLN A 53 4.85 -2.75 2.28
C GLN A 53 5.30 -2.78 3.75
N LEU A 54 6.45 -3.41 3.99
CA LEU A 54 7.12 -3.40 5.28
C LEU A 54 8.50 -2.74 5.15
N TYR A 55 8.71 -1.72 5.96
CA TYR A 55 9.96 -0.98 6.04
C TYR A 55 10.61 -1.21 7.40
N ARG A 56 11.78 -1.84 7.40
CA ARG A 56 12.59 -2.02 8.62
C ARG A 56 13.33 -0.73 8.95
N ASN A 57 13.27 -0.29 10.19
CA ASN A 57 14.02 0.84 10.69
C ASN A 57 15.48 0.43 10.91
N ASN A 58 16.43 1.17 10.34
CA ASN A 58 17.86 0.84 10.49
C ASN A 58 18.49 1.45 11.76
N GLY A 59 17.73 2.20 12.57
CA GLY A 59 18.20 2.85 13.78
C GLY A 59 19.00 4.15 13.57
N ASP A 60 19.22 4.55 12.31
CA ASP A 60 19.99 5.73 11.91
C ASP A 60 19.14 6.82 11.24
N GLY A 61 17.81 6.71 11.36
CA GLY A 61 16.85 7.59 10.70
C GLY A 61 16.51 7.21 9.26
N THR A 62 17.04 6.08 8.77
CA THR A 62 16.68 5.51 7.47
C THR A 62 15.85 4.23 7.61
N PHE A 63 15.22 3.83 6.50
CA PHE A 63 14.43 2.62 6.41
C PHE A 63 14.84 1.77 5.21
N THR A 64 14.75 0.45 5.38
CA THR A 64 14.97 -0.54 4.32
C THR A 64 13.63 -1.19 3.95
N ASP A 65 13.26 -1.17 2.67
CA ASP A 65 12.12 -1.97 2.19
C ASP A 65 12.49 -3.47 2.27
N VAL A 66 11.83 -4.17 3.17
CA VAL A 66 12.02 -5.60 3.42
C VAL A 66 10.79 -6.42 3.01
N THR A 67 9.82 -5.81 2.33
CA THR A 67 8.51 -6.40 1.97
C THR A 67 8.66 -7.80 1.40
N LYS A 68 9.52 -7.94 0.39
CA LYS A 68 9.72 -9.20 -0.32
C LYS A 68 10.46 -10.25 0.53
N SER A 69 11.49 -9.86 1.27
CA SER A 69 12.24 -10.76 2.15
C SER A 69 11.42 -11.22 3.36
N ALA A 70 10.46 -10.40 3.80
CA ALA A 70 9.52 -10.73 4.86
C ALA A 70 8.33 -11.58 4.38
N GLY A 71 8.25 -11.89 3.08
CA GLY A 71 7.19 -12.73 2.52
C GLY A 71 5.83 -12.04 2.36
N ILE A 72 5.82 -10.70 2.38
CA ILE A 72 4.62 -9.91 2.10
C ILE A 72 4.50 -9.77 0.57
N ASN A 73 3.35 -10.15 0.03
CA ASN A 73 3.03 -10.15 -1.41
C ASN A 73 1.81 -9.27 -1.69
#